data_AF-A0A2N3ET60-F1
#
_entry.id   AF-A0A2N3ET60-F1
#
_cell.length_a   1.000
_cell.length_b   1.000
_cell.length_c   1.000
_cell.angle_alpha   90.00
_cell.angle_beta   90.00
_cell.angle_gamma   90.00
#
_symmetry.space_group_name_H-M   'P 1'
#
loop_
_entity.id
_entity.type
_entity.pdbx_description
1 polymer ?
#
loop_
_entity_poly.entity_id
_entity_poly.type
_entity_poly.pdbx_seq_one_letter_code
_entity_poly.pdbx_strand_id
1 'polypeptide(L)' 'MATITKLTPQEVSIIKARLARGDFQHRIAADFDLNQGRISEIATGKRFADVPPVSMEVGHV' A
#
# COMPACT_ATOMS: atom_id res chain seq x y z
N MET A 1 0.38 3.37 22.20
CA MET A 1 -0.39 3.42 20.93
C MET A 1 0.25 4.46 20.03
N ALA A 2 1.02 4.04 19.03
CA ALA A 2 1.65 4.98 18.11
C ALA A 2 0.64 5.38 17.03
N THR A 3 0.18 6.63 17.10
CA THR A 3 -0.69 7.22 16.08
C THR A 3 0.16 7.60 14.88
N ILE A 4 0.48 6.64 13.99
CA ILE A 4 1.09 6.96 12.70
C ILE A 4 0.00 7.53 11.80
N THR A 5 -0.24 8.83 11.99
CA THR A 5 -1.09 9.65 11.14
C THR A 5 -0.19 10.31 10.12
N LYS A 6 0.01 9.66 8.96
CA LYS A 6 0.21 10.25 7.62
C LYS A 6 0.81 9.20 6.69
N LEU A 7 -0.03 8.32 6.15
CA LEU A 7 0.29 7.77 4.83
C LEU A 7 0.12 8.90 3.83
N THR A 8 1.18 9.18 3.07
CA THR A 8 1.14 10.04 1.91
C THR A 8 0.46 9.34 0.73
N PRO A 9 -0.14 10.08 -0.21
CA PRO A 9 -0.66 9.50 -1.45
C PRO A 9 0.40 8.68 -2.21
N GLN A 10 1.66 9.09 -2.17
CA GLN A 10 2.79 8.40 -2.78
C GLN A 10 3.01 7.02 -2.14
N GLU A 11 3.04 6.93 -0.81
CA GLU A 11 3.15 5.64 -0.10
C GLU A 11 1.96 4.73 -0.38
N VAL A 12 0.74 5.28 -0.40
CA VAL A 12 -0.46 4.51 -0.79
C VAL A 12 -0.35 3.97 -2.21
N SER A 13 0.16 4.79 -3.14
CA SER A 13 0.35 4.40 -4.54
C SER A 13 1.34 3.23 -4.65
N ILE A 14 2.42 3.24 -3.85
CA ILE A 14 3.38 2.14 -3.76
C ILE A 14 2.74 0.89 -3.14
N ILE A 15 2.01 1.03 -2.02
CA ILE A 15 1.30 -0.08 -1.38
C ILE A 15 0.34 -0.75 -2.38
N LYS A 16 -0.44 0.04 -3.12
CA LYS A 16 -1.37 -0.50 -4.13
C LYS A 16 -0.65 -1.21 -5.26
N ALA A 17 0.50 -0.70 -5.73
CA ALA A 17 1.29 -1.38 -6.76
C ALA A 17 1.87 -2.71 -6.25
N ARG A 18 2.32 -2.76 -4.98
CA ARG A 18 2.79 -4.01 -4.34
C ARG A 18 1.67 -5.03 -4.18
N LEU A 19 0.47 -4.59 -3.77
CA LEU A 19 -0.72 -5.44 -3.70
C LEU A 19 -1.08 -6.00 -5.10
N ALA A 20 -1.05 -5.17 -6.14
CA ALA A 20 -1.34 -5.58 -7.51
C ALA A 20 -0.32 -6.62 -8.05
N ARG A 21 0.93 -6.54 -7.60
CA ARG A 21 1.98 -7.53 -7.91
C ARG A 21 1.82 -8.85 -7.14
N GLY A 22 1.00 -8.88 -6.10
CA GLY A 22 0.79 -10.07 -5.26
C GLY A 22 1.69 -10.16 -4.03
N ASP A 23 2.34 -9.06 -3.61
CA ASP A 23 3.10 -9.03 -2.37
C ASP A 23 2.18 -9.33 -1.15
N PHE A 24 2.70 -10.06 -0.17
CA PHE A 24 1.93 -10.39 1.03
C PHE A 24 1.64 -9.16 1.89
N GLN A 25 0.38 -8.98 2.28
CA GLN A 25 -0.07 -7.83 3.08
C GLN A 25 0.69 -7.64 4.39
N HIS A 26 1.10 -8.72 5.07
CA HIS A 26 1.86 -8.60 6.32
C HIS A 26 3.29 -8.10 6.11
N ARG A 27 3.90 -8.38 4.95
CA ARG A 27 5.22 -7.83 4.58
C ARG A 27 5.10 -6.35 4.24
N ILE A 28 4.11 -5.99 3.42
CA ILE A 28 3.80 -4.59 3.13
C ILE A 28 3.52 -3.83 4.44
N ALA A 29 2.75 -4.42 5.37
CA ALA A 29 2.47 -3.81 6.66
C ALA A 29 3.75 -3.52 7.44
N ALA A 30 4.68 -4.48 7.52
CA ALA A 30 5.96 -4.29 8.18
C ALA A 30 6.82 -3.18 7.52
N ASP A 31 6.87 -3.13 6.19
CA ASP A 31 7.71 -2.17 5.45
C ASP A 31 7.24 -0.70 5.59
N PHE A 32 5.98 -0.49 5.98
CA PHE A 32 5.39 0.85 6.17
C PHE A 32 5.03 1.14 7.63
N ASP A 33 5.46 0.30 8.58
CA ASP A 33 5.11 0.40 10.00
C ASP A 33 3.58 0.46 10.26
N LEU A 34 2.83 -0.33 9.49
CA LEU A 34 1.37 -0.45 9.57
C LEU A 34 0.95 -1.78 10.16
N ASN A 35 -0.30 -1.84 10.62
CA ASN A 35 -0.95 -3.12 10.89
C ASN A 35 -1.56 -3.70 9.60
N GLN A 36 -1.70 -5.02 9.54
CA GLN A 36 -2.23 -5.71 8.36
C GLN A 36 -3.70 -5.32 8.06
N GLY A 37 -4.48 -4.94 9.08
CA GLY A 37 -5.82 -4.39 8.89
C GLY A 37 -5.81 -3.11 8.03
N ARG A 38 -4.84 -2.22 8.24
CA ARG A 38 -4.69 -0.99 7.44
C ARG A 38 -4.41 -1.30 5.97
N ILE A 39 -3.55 -2.29 5.71
CA ILE A 39 -3.28 -2.75 4.34
C ILE A 39 -4.55 -3.32 3.70
N SER A 40 -5.35 -4.09 4.45
CA SER A 40 -6.63 -4.63 3.98
C SER A 40 -7.63 -3.52 3.61
N GLU A 41 -7.71 -2.43 4.40
CA GLU A 41 -8.56 -1.28 4.08
C GLU A 41 -8.11 -0.53 2.81
N ILE A 42 -6.80 -0.48 2.53
CA ILE A 42 -6.27 0.08 1.29
C ILE A 42 -6.58 -0.86 0.11
N ALA A 43 -6.38 -2.16 0.29
CA ALA A 43 -6.62 -3.18 -0.74
C ALA A 43 -8.09 -3.26 -1.19
N THR A 44 -9.01 -3.10 -0.24
CA THR A 44 -10.47 -3.11 -0.49
C THR A 44 -11.02 -1.77 -0.94
N GLY A 45 -10.19 -0.72 -1.00
CA GLY A 45 -10.62 0.63 -1.34
C GLY A 45 -11.41 1.36 -0.24
N LYS A 46 -11.59 0.77 0.95
CA LYS A 46 -12.21 1.44 2.11
C LYS A 46 -11.44 2.70 2.52
N ARG A 47 -10.13 2.74 2.26
CA ARG A 47 -9.29 3.95 2.41
C ARG A 47 -8.55 4.25 1.13
N PHE A 48 -8.42 5.55 0.85
CA PHE A 48 -7.68 6.08 -0.30
C PHE A 48 -8.16 5.52 -1.65
N ALA A 49 -9.48 5.35 -1.83
CA ALA A 49 -10.06 4.84 -3.08
C ALA A 49 -9.55 5.59 -4.32
N ASP A 50 -9.40 6.91 -4.22
CA ASP A 50 -9.00 7.82 -5.29
C ASP A 50 -7.51 7.74 -5.69
N VAL A 51 -6.64 7.17 -4.85
CA VAL A 51 -5.20 7.12 -5.15
C VAL A 51 -4.89 5.93 -6.07
N PRO A 52 -4.42 6.12 -7.31
CA PRO A 52 -4.08 4.99 -8.18
C PRO A 52 -2.76 4.32 -7.75
N PRO A 53 -2.53 3.03 -8.08
CA PRO A 53 -1.20 2.42 -7.95
C PRO A 53 -0.18 3.11 -8.85
N VAL A 54 1.08 3.17 -8.42
CA VAL A 54 2.15 3.71 -9.25
C VAL A 54 2.39 2.75 -10.42
N SER A 55 2.54 3.31 -11.63
CA SER A 55 2.95 2.53 -12.80
C SER A 55 4.43 2.18 -12.63
N MET A 56 4.72 1.01 -12.04
CA MET A 56 6.06 0.45 -12.12
C MET A 56 6.21 -0.08 -13.53
N GLU A 57 6.83 0.71 -14.40
CA GLU A 57 7.34 0.25 -15.68
C GLU A 57 8.14 -1.03 -15.45
N VAL A 58 7.58 -2.15 -15.91
CA VAL A 58 8.29 -3.43 -15.91
C VAL A 58 9.39 -3.25 -16.93
N GLY A 59 10.59 -2.93 -16.45
CA GLY A 59 11.81 -3.07 -17.23
C GLY A 59 11.88 -4.52 -17.69
N HIS A 60 11.41 -4.77 -18.91
CA HIS A 60 11.67 -5.99 -19.65
C HIS A 60 13.19 -6.01 -19.86
N VAL A 61 13.89 -6.80 -19.05
CA VAL A 61 15.26 -7.24 -19.33
C VAL A 61 15.19 -8.58 -20.04
#